data_AF-A0AA90GKP2-F1
#
_entry.id   AF-A0AA90GKP2-F1
#
_cell.length_a   1.000
_cell.length_b   1.000
_cell.length_c   1.000
_cell.angle_alpha   90.00
_cell.angle_beta   90.00
_cell.angle_gamma   90.00
#
_symmetry.space_group_name_H-M   'P 1'
#
loop_
_entity.id
_entity.type
_entity.pdbx_description
1 polymer ?
#
loop_
_entity_poly.entity_id
_entity_poly.type
_entity_poly.pdbx_seq_one_letter_code
_entity_poly.pdbx_strand_id
1 'polypeptide(L)'
;MTVVVKPLTCRSETGSFGAAALAIRGFFCGSGLVLVLALGLAGCAGEVEPQVQYVRVEVPVQVPCRAPEVAVPAWAAAGLRKTDSLEVKVRALLAERRQRIGYERQLEAAVESCR
;
A
#
# COMPACT_ATOMS: atom_id res chain seq x y z
N MET A 1 -4.21 0.80 9.96
CA MET A 1 -4.04 2.11 9.31
C MET A 1 -2.69 2.68 9.74
N THR A 2 -1.65 2.45 8.94
CA THR A 2 -0.32 3.01 9.13
C THR A 2 0.15 3.44 7.75
N VAL A 3 0.20 4.75 7.50
CA VAL A 3 0.69 5.31 6.25
C VAL A 3 2.22 5.34 6.35
N VAL A 4 2.90 4.39 5.70
CA VAL A 4 4.35 4.40 5.57
C VAL A 4 4.71 5.43 4.51
N VAL A 5 5.00 6.66 4.94
CA VAL A 5 5.54 7.69 4.07
C VAL A 5 6.99 7.30 3.79
N LYS A 6 7.26 6.80 2.58
CA LYS A 6 8.62 6.45 2.16
C LYS A 6 9.33 7.75 1.77
N PRO A 7 10.37 8.19 2.51
CA PRO A 7 11.08 9.40 2.15
C PRO A 7 11.82 9.13 0.85
N LEU A 8 11.39 9.79 -0.23
CA LEU A 8 12.21 9.93 -1.42
C LEU A 8 13.42 10.76 -1.01
N THR A 9 14.54 10.09 -0.84
CA THR A 9 15.84 10.71 -0.61
C THR A 9 16.13 11.68 -1.75
N CYS A 10 16.09 12.98 -1.47
CA CYS A 10 16.70 14.00 -2.31
C CYS A 10 18.19 13.66 -2.44
N ARG A 11 18.57 13.08 -3.59
CA ARG A 11 19.96 12.96 -4.00
C ARG A 11 20.43 14.36 -4.35
N SER A 12 21.02 15.03 -3.36
CA SER A 12 21.77 16.26 -3.56
C SER A 12 22.96 15.95 -4.46
N GLU A 13 22.78 16.13 -5.76
CA GLU A 13 23.92 16.25 -6.67
C GLU A 13 24.54 17.61 -6.38
N THR A 14 25.53 17.61 -5.48
CA THR A 14 26.45 18.73 -5.32
C THR A 14 27.26 18.84 -6.60
N GLY A 15 26.72 19.57 -7.57
CA GLY A 15 27.43 20.02 -8.75
C GLY A 15 28.60 20.90 -8.34
N SER A 16 29.80 20.36 -8.55
CA SER A 16 31.08 21.05 -8.80
C SER A 16 31.05 22.57 -8.63
N PHE A 17 31.39 23.05 -7.43
CA PHE A 17 31.90 24.42 -7.28
C PHE A 17 33.32 24.43 -7.87
N GLY A 18 33.39 24.77 -9.16
CA GLY A 18 34.63 25.17 -9.80
C GLY A 18 35.22 26.35 -9.03
N ALA A 19 36.33 26.10 -8.34
CA ALA A 19 37.12 27.11 -7.67
C ALA A 19 37.65 28.11 -8.71
N ALA A 20 36.88 29.16 -8.99
CA ALA A 20 37.38 30.35 -9.65
C ALA A 20 38.27 31.09 -8.65
N ALA A 21 39.53 30.67 -8.59
CA ALA A 21 40.60 31.44 -7.98
C ALA A 21 40.81 32.71 -8.80
N LEU A 22 39.99 33.75 -8.55
CA LEU A 22 40.29 35.09 -9.00
C LEU A 22 41.07 35.80 -7.90
N ALA A 23 42.35 36.02 -8.20
CA ALA A 23 43.29 36.74 -7.38
C ALA A 23 42.76 38.15 -7.05
N ILE A 24 42.48 38.41 -5.78
CA ILE A 24 42.34 39.77 -5.25
C ILE A 24 43.65 40.08 -4.52
N ARG A 25 44.68 40.40 -5.31
CA ARG A 25 45.83 41.15 -4.81
C ARG A 25 45.34 42.56 -4.47
N GLY A 26 45.18 42.81 -3.18
CA GLY A 26 45.24 44.12 -2.52
C GLY A 26 44.30 45.21 -3.03
N PHE A 27 43.26 45.52 -2.24
CA PHE A 27 42.86 46.92 -2.07
C PHE A 27 42.20 47.13 -0.71
N PHE A 28 42.68 48.16 -0.03
CA PHE A 28 42.24 48.66 1.26
C PHE A 28 40.74 49.03 1.27
N CYS A 29 40.16 49.02 2.47
CA CYS A 29 39.02 49.84 2.91
C CYS A 29 37.58 49.32 2.62
N GLY A 30 36.99 48.64 3.62
CA GLY A 30 35.57 48.73 4.00
C GLY A 30 34.49 48.12 3.10
N SER A 31 34.74 47.89 1.81
CA SER A 31 33.71 47.60 0.80
C SER A 31 33.58 46.11 0.43
N GLY A 32 34.55 45.27 0.80
CA GLY A 32 34.52 43.82 0.50
C GLY A 32 33.50 43.03 1.33
N LEU A 33 33.21 43.47 2.56
CA LEU A 33 32.24 42.80 3.43
C LEU A 33 30.81 42.96 2.89
N VAL A 34 30.50 44.09 2.26
CA VAL A 34 29.20 44.36 1.63
C VAL A 34 28.98 43.45 0.43
N LEU A 35 30.01 43.20 -0.38
CA LEU A 35 29.94 42.30 -1.53
C LEU A 35 29.70 40.85 -1.10
N VAL A 36 30.42 40.36 -0.09
CA VAL A 36 30.25 39.01 0.45
C VAL A 36 28.87 38.83 1.09
N LEU A 37 28.39 39.84 1.82
CA LEU A 37 27.05 39.83 2.41
C LEU A 37 25.95 39.84 1.34
N ALA A 38 26.11 40.64 0.29
CA ALA A 38 25.17 40.73 -0.83
C ALA A 38 25.07 39.42 -1.63
N LEU A 39 26.21 38.74 -1.86
CA LEU A 39 26.24 37.42 -2.51
C LEU A 39 25.60 36.33 -1.65
N GLY A 40 25.78 36.37 -0.32
CA GLY A 40 25.13 35.45 0.61
C GLY A 40 23.61 35.63 0.67
N LEU A 41 23.12 36.87 0.60
CA LEU A 41 21.68 37.18 0.63
C LEU A 41 20.98 36.81 -0.68
N ALA A 42 21.65 36.88 -1.83
CA ALA A 42 21.08 36.48 -3.12
C ALA A 42 20.81 34.96 -3.21
N GLY A 43 21.51 34.14 -2.44
CA GLY A 43 21.28 32.69 -2.37
C GLY A 43 19.98 32.29 -1.65
N CYS A 44 19.46 33.14 -0.77
CA CYS A 44 18.19 32.88 -0.05
C CYS A 44 16.93 33.29 -0.83
N ALA A 45 17.06 34.10 -1.89
CA ALA A 45 15.93 34.55 -2.71
C ALA A 45 15.71 33.70 -3.97
N GLY A 46 16.62 32.75 -4.26
CA GLY A 46 16.53 31.82 -5.38
C GLY A 46 15.69 30.59 -5.05
N GLU A 47 14.44 30.77 -4.62
CA GLU A 47 13.51 29.64 -4.59
C GLU A 47 13.10 29.35 -6.05
N VAL A 48 13.74 28.35 -6.65
CA VAL A 48 13.36 27.84 -7.98
C VAL A 48 11.95 27.28 -7.85
N GLU A 49 11.00 27.87 -8.58
CA GLU A 49 9.61 27.42 -8.64
C GLU A 49 9.59 25.91 -8.89
N PRO A 50 9.12 25.08 -7.94
CA PRO A 50 9.18 23.63 -8.09
C PRO A 50 8.32 23.24 -9.28
N GLN A 51 8.93 22.54 -10.25
CA GLN A 51 8.22 21.98 -11.41
C GLN A 51 7.16 20.99 -10.91
N VAL A 52 5.91 21.44 -10.85
CA VAL A 52 4.77 20.63 -10.38
C VAL A 52 4.44 19.58 -11.44
N GLN A 53 4.98 18.37 -11.28
CA GLN A 53 4.56 17.23 -12.08
C GLN A 53 3.28 16.63 -11.49
N TYR A 54 2.18 16.79 -12.23
CA TYR A 54 0.92 16.12 -11.94
C TYR A 54 1.03 14.64 -12.28
N VAL A 55 1.24 13.80 -11.26
CA VAL A 55 1.22 12.34 -11.41
C VAL A 55 -0.21 11.85 -11.27
N ARG A 56 -0.71 11.15 -12.30
CA ARG A 56 -1.95 10.39 -12.18
C ARG A 56 -1.66 9.17 -11.31
N VAL A 57 -2.26 9.13 -10.12
CA VAL A 57 -2.20 7.97 -9.22
C VAL A 57 -3.44 7.12 -9.46
N GLU A 58 -3.25 5.86 -9.80
CA GLU A 58 -4.34 4.90 -9.84
C GLU A 58 -4.79 4.60 -8.41
N VAL A 59 -6.03 4.98 -8.09
CA VAL A 59 -6.65 4.65 -6.81
C VAL A 59 -7.34 3.29 -6.96
N PRO A 60 -6.98 2.28 -6.16
CA PRO A 60 -7.67 1.00 -6.21
C PRO A 60 -9.13 1.21 -5.78
N VAL A 61 -10.06 0.91 -6.69
CA VAL A 61 -11.50 0.94 -6.43
C VAL A 61 -11.98 -0.46 -6.04
N GLN A 62 -12.87 -0.52 -5.05
CA GLN A 62 -13.46 -1.79 -4.63
C GLN A 62 -14.39 -2.31 -5.73
N VAL A 63 -14.02 -3.42 -6.37
CA VAL A 63 -14.87 -4.08 -7.37
C VAL A 63 -15.87 -5.01 -6.67
N PRO A 64 -17.16 -5.01 -7.06
CA PRO A 64 -18.13 -5.92 -6.48
C PRO A 64 -17.86 -7.34 -6.98
N CYS A 65 -17.72 -8.30 -6.06
CA CYS A 65 -17.60 -9.70 -6.45
C CYS A 65 -18.94 -10.25 -6.99
N ARG A 66 -18.86 -11.03 -8.07
CA ARG A 66 -19.99 -11.75 -8.67
C ARG A 66 -19.83 -13.27 -8.51
N ALA A 67 -19.64 -13.73 -7.28
CA ALA A 67 -19.63 -15.16 -6.99
C ALA A 67 -21.07 -15.72 -7.03
N PRO A 68 -21.25 -16.97 -7.51
CA PRO A 68 -22.56 -17.64 -7.44
C PRO A 68 -22.94 -17.94 -5.98
N GLU A 69 -24.24 -17.91 -5.69
CA GLU A 69 -24.77 -18.32 -4.39
C GLU A 69 -24.64 -19.85 -4.23
N VAL A 70 -23.99 -20.28 -3.14
CA VAL A 70 -23.82 -21.71 -2.83
C VAL A 70 -25.03 -22.20 -2.04
N ALA A 71 -25.82 -23.11 -2.61
CA ALA A 71 -27.01 -23.62 -1.98
C ALA A 71 -26.69 -24.50 -0.76
N VAL A 72 -27.47 -24.34 0.32
CA VAL A 72 -27.34 -25.16 1.52
C VAL A 72 -27.78 -26.60 1.22
N PRO A 73 -26.96 -27.62 1.48
CA PRO A 73 -27.32 -29.00 1.21
C PRO A 73 -28.36 -29.51 2.22
N ALA A 74 -29.12 -30.52 1.80
CA ALA A 74 -29.99 -31.26 2.72
C ALA A 74 -29.13 -32.09 3.69
N TRP A 75 -28.99 -31.59 4.92
CA TRP A 75 -28.17 -32.19 5.96
C TRP A 75 -28.69 -33.57 6.37
N ALA A 76 -27.80 -34.57 6.33
CA ALA A 76 -28.17 -35.94 6.64
C ALA A 76 -28.69 -36.14 8.07
N ALA A 77 -28.27 -35.33 9.05
CA ALA A 77 -28.76 -35.41 10.42
C ALA A 77 -30.07 -34.64 10.68
N ALA A 78 -30.61 -33.89 9.71
CA ALA A 78 -31.81 -33.06 9.94
C ALA A 78 -33.06 -33.88 10.35
N GLY A 79 -33.14 -35.14 9.93
CA GLY A 79 -34.26 -36.04 10.23
C GLY A 79 -34.10 -36.94 11.46
N LEU A 80 -32.97 -36.84 12.19
CA LEU A 80 -32.66 -37.74 13.30
C LEU A 80 -33.60 -37.52 14.49
N ARG A 81 -34.13 -38.61 15.05
CA ARG A 81 -34.94 -38.61 16.27
C ARG A 81 -34.13 -39.14 17.46
N LYS A 82 -34.54 -38.75 18.67
CA LYS A 82 -33.91 -39.25 19.91
C LYS A 82 -34.06 -40.77 20.06
N THR A 83 -35.18 -41.32 19.59
CA THR A 83 -35.52 -42.74 19.63
C THR A 83 -34.75 -43.60 18.62
N ASP A 84 -34.06 -43.00 17.66
CA ASP A 84 -33.33 -43.75 16.65
C ASP A 84 -32.15 -44.51 17.26
N SER A 85 -31.85 -45.68 16.69
CA SER A 85 -30.73 -46.49 17.11
C SER A 85 -29.40 -45.76 16.92
N LEU A 86 -28.40 -46.11 17.73
CA LEU A 86 -27.08 -45.51 17.65
C LEU A 86 -26.46 -45.69 16.24
N GLU A 87 -26.68 -46.85 15.62
CA GLU A 87 -26.18 -47.17 14.28
C GLU A 87 -26.68 -46.20 13.21
N VAL A 88 -27.99 -45.88 13.24
CA VAL A 88 -28.60 -44.90 12.34
C VAL A 88 -28.00 -43.52 12.56
N LYS A 89 -27.80 -43.14 13.83
CA LYS A 89 -27.22 -41.83 14.18
C LYS A 89 -25.78 -41.69 13.69
N VAL A 90 -24.93 -42.69 13.96
CA VAL A 90 -23.53 -42.68 13.52
C VAL A 90 -23.44 -42.63 12.00
N ARG A 91 -24.27 -43.40 11.29
CA ARG A 91 -24.28 -43.39 9.82
C ARG A 91 -24.67 -42.01 9.26
N ALA A 92 -25.72 -41.40 9.79
CA ALA A 92 -26.16 -40.07 9.37
C ALA A 92 -25.10 -38.99 9.65
N LEU A 93 -24.48 -39.01 10.82
CA LEU A 93 -23.44 -38.05 11.20
C LEU A 93 -22.16 -38.22 10.36
N LEU A 94 -21.77 -39.46 10.02
CA LEU A 94 -20.64 -39.69 9.12
C LEU A 94 -20.92 -39.23 7.68
N ALA A 95 -22.17 -39.36 7.23
CA ALA A 95 -22.59 -38.82 5.94
C ALA A 95 -22.57 -37.27 5.96
N GLU A 96 -23.14 -36.65 6.99
CA GLU A 96 -23.15 -35.19 7.14
C GLU A 96 -21.73 -34.61 7.25
N ARG A 97 -20.82 -35.28 7.96
CA ARG A 97 -19.42 -34.84 8.03
C ARG A 97 -18.79 -34.70 6.65
N ARG A 98 -19.06 -35.64 5.74
CA ARG A 98 -18.59 -35.55 4.35
C ARG A 98 -19.30 -34.45 3.57
N GLN A 99 -20.59 -34.23 3.81
CA GLN A 99 -21.33 -33.11 3.22
C GLN A 99 -20.74 -31.76 3.63
N ARG A 100 -20.38 -31.57 4.91
CA ARG A 100 -19.77 -30.33 5.41
C ARG A 100 -18.42 -30.06 4.74
N ILE A 101 -17.56 -31.06 4.64
CA ILE A 101 -16.27 -30.94 3.94
C ILE A 101 -16.48 -30.49 2.48
N GLY A 102 -17.48 -31.06 1.79
CA GLY A 102 -17.79 -30.66 0.42
C GLY A 102 -18.33 -29.23 0.32
N TYR A 103 -19.23 -28.86 1.23
CA TYR A 103 -19.84 -27.53 1.28
C TYR A 103 -18.80 -26.44 1.62
N GLU A 104 -17.92 -26.69 2.58
CA GLU A 104 -16.80 -25.79 2.93
C GLU A 104 -15.91 -25.53 1.71
N ARG A 105 -15.55 -26.57 0.95
CA ARG A 105 -14.76 -26.40 -0.29
C ARG A 105 -15.49 -25.58 -1.36
N GLN A 106 -16.81 -25.72 -1.47
CA GLN A 106 -17.59 -24.91 -2.41
C GLN A 106 -17.63 -23.45 -1.99
N LEU A 107 -17.76 -23.18 -0.68
CA LEU A 107 -17.70 -21.83 -0.14
C LEU A 107 -16.31 -21.20 -0.31
N GLU A 108 -15.24 -21.96 -0.05
CA GLU A 108 -13.87 -21.52 -0.30
C GLU A 108 -13.66 -21.16 -1.77
N ALA A 109 -14.13 -22.00 -2.70
CA ALA A 109 -14.06 -21.72 -4.13
C ALA A 109 -14.83 -20.46 -4.54
N ALA A 110 -16.00 -20.23 -3.95
CA ALA A 110 -16.78 -19.01 -4.19
C ALA A 110 -16.04 -17.76 -3.70
N VAL A 111 -15.41 -17.81 -2.51
CA VAL A 111 -14.60 -16.70 -1.98
C VAL A 111 -13.33 -16.47 -2.79
N GLU A 112 -12.66 -17.54 -3.23
CA GLU A 112 -11.44 -17.43 -4.05
C GLU A 112 -11.73 -16.79 -5.40
N SER A 113 -12.92 -16.98 -5.96
CA SER A 113 -13.33 -16.30 -7.20
C SER A 113 -13.43 -14.77 -7.08
N CYS A 114 -13.39 -14.24 -5.85
CA CYS A 114 -13.49 -12.81 -5.54
C CYS A 114 -12.16 -12.12 -5.24
N ARG A 115 -11.04 -12.86 -5.19
CA ARG A 115 -9.70 -12.32 -4.92
C ARG A 115 -9.03 -11.84 -6.21
#